data_AF-A0A377DDJ1-F1
#
_entry.id   AF-A0A377DDJ1-F1
#
_cell.length_a   1.000
_cell.length_b   1.000
_cell.length_c   1.000
_cell.angle_alpha   90.00
_cell.angle_beta   90.00
_cell.angle_gamma   90.00
#
_symmetry.space_group_name_H-M   'P 1'
#
loop_
_entity.id
_entity.type
_entity.pdbx_description
1 polymer ?
#
loop_
_entity_poly.entity_id
_entity_poly.type
_entity_poly.pdbx_seq_one_letter_code
_entity_poly.pdbx_strand_id
1 'polypeptide(L)'
;MLFEVGGLLGALFAGWGSDLLFSGQRAPMILLFTLGLMVSVAALWLAPVHHYALLAVCFFTVGFFVFGPQMLIGLAAVECGHKAAAGSITGFLGLFAYLGAALAGWPLSLVIERYGWSGMFSLLSVAAVLMGLLLMPLLMAGITTTHSRRIKQ
;
A
#
# COMPACT_ATOMS: atom_id res chain seq x y z
N MET A 1 -18.08 -5.92 0.46
CA MET A 1 -17.35 -6.97 1.20
C MET A 1 -16.21 -7.60 0.42
N LEU A 2 -16.29 -7.73 -0.91
CA LEU A 2 -15.19 -8.28 -1.72
C LEU A 2 -13.88 -7.47 -1.64
N PHE A 3 -13.97 -6.15 -1.49
CA PHE A 3 -12.81 -5.28 -1.25
C PHE A 3 -12.05 -5.66 0.03
N GLU A 4 -12.76 -5.80 1.16
CA GLU A 4 -12.16 -6.18 2.45
C GLU A 4 -11.57 -7.59 2.42
N VAL A 5 -12.26 -8.55 1.80
CA VAL A 5 -11.76 -9.92 1.65
C VAL A 5 -10.52 -9.95 0.77
N GLY A 6 -10.52 -9.19 -0.33
CA GLY A 6 -9.35 -8.98 -1.17
C GLY A 6 -8.20 -8.37 -0.36
N GLY A 7 -8.49 -7.35 0.45
CA GLY A 7 -7.53 -6.69 1.32
C GLY A 7 -6.89 -7.61 2.36
N LEU A 8 -7.69 -8.44 3.04
CA LEU A 8 -7.19 -9.43 3.98
C LEU A 8 -6.24 -10.42 3.31
N LEU A 9 -6.65 -10.97 2.16
CA LEU A 9 -5.82 -11.89 1.39
C LEU A 9 -4.56 -11.21 0.86
N GLY A 10 -4.67 -9.94 0.45
CA GLY A 10 -3.56 -9.11 0.01
C GLY A 10 -2.54 -8.85 1.11
N ALA A 11 -2.99 -8.54 2.32
CA ALA A 11 -2.11 -8.35 3.47
C ALA A 11 -1.35 -9.65 3.83
N LEU A 12 -2.05 -10.80 3.83
CA LEU A 12 -1.44 -12.10 4.08
C LEU A 12 -0.40 -12.45 3.00
N PHE A 13 -0.75 -12.26 1.72
CA PHE A 13 0.15 -12.54 0.61
C PHE A 13 1.33 -11.57 0.57
N ALA A 14 1.13 -10.30 0.92
CA ALA A 14 2.21 -9.31 1.01
C ALA A 14 3.22 -9.65 2.11
N GLY A 15 2.73 -10.06 3.30
CA GLY A 15 3.59 -10.51 4.39
C GLY A 15 4.39 -11.74 4.01
N TRP A 16 3.70 -12.80 3.57
CA TRP A 16 4.36 -14.04 3.15
C TRP A 16 5.29 -13.86 1.94
N GLY A 17 4.86 -13.07 0.94
CA GLY A 17 5.62 -12.76 -0.27
C GLY A 17 6.86 -11.91 0.00
N SER A 18 6.78 -10.94 0.92
CA SER A 18 7.95 -10.18 1.40
C SER A 18 9.00 -11.11 2.01
N ASP A 19 8.55 -12.08 2.80
CA ASP A 19 9.44 -12.98 3.54
C ASP A 19 10.07 -14.04 2.63
N LEU A 20 9.32 -14.58 1.66
CA LEU A 20 9.79 -15.64 0.76
C LEU A 20 10.50 -15.12 -0.50
N LEU A 21 9.93 -14.11 -1.19
CA LEU A 21 10.38 -13.68 -2.51
C LEU A 21 11.52 -12.65 -2.44
N PHE A 22 11.55 -11.82 -1.40
CA PHE A 22 12.50 -10.72 -1.25
C PHE A 22 13.45 -10.87 -0.05
N SER A 23 13.52 -12.06 0.56
CA SER A 23 14.41 -12.36 1.69
C SER A 23 14.27 -11.35 2.85
N GLY A 24 13.04 -10.89 3.12
CA GLY A 24 12.74 -9.91 4.18
C GLY A 24 12.86 -8.44 3.75
N GLN A 25 13.18 -8.14 2.48
CA GLN A 25 13.14 -6.76 1.97
C GLN A 25 11.69 -6.37 1.63
N ARG A 26 11.07 -5.64 2.54
CA ARG A 26 9.65 -5.23 2.46
C ARG A 26 9.34 -4.26 1.35
N ALA A 27 10.34 -3.49 0.97
CA ALA A 27 10.12 -2.31 0.19
C ALA A 27 10.08 -2.54 -1.35
N PRO A 28 10.82 -3.48 -1.96
CA PRO A 28 10.51 -3.93 -3.33
C PRO A 28 9.13 -4.58 -3.42
N MET A 29 8.66 -5.23 -2.35
CA MET A 29 7.31 -5.81 -2.28
C MET A 29 6.23 -4.72 -2.27
N ILE A 30 6.43 -3.62 -1.54
CA ILE A 30 5.55 -2.43 -1.58
C ILE A 30 5.49 -1.80 -2.98
N LEU A 31 6.63 -1.68 -3.67
CA LEU A 31 6.67 -1.14 -5.05
C LEU A 31 5.87 -2.02 -6.03
N LEU A 32 6.00 -3.34 -5.94
CA LEU A 32 5.22 -4.25 -6.78
C LEU A 32 3.71 -4.12 -6.51
N PHE A 33 3.32 -4.00 -5.24
CA PHE A 33 1.90 -3.83 -4.88
C PHE A 33 1.35 -2.47 -5.30
N THR A 34 2.14 -1.40 -5.20
CA THR A 34 1.72 -0.07 -5.68
C THR A 34 1.60 -0.01 -7.19
N LEU A 35 2.47 -0.71 -7.94
CA LEU A 35 2.29 -0.90 -9.39
C LEU A 35 1.03 -1.71 -9.71
N GLY A 36 0.79 -2.81 -8.99
CA GLY A 36 -0.44 -3.61 -9.13
C GLY A 36 -1.70 -2.81 -8.80
N LEU A 37 -1.62 -1.92 -7.81
CA LEU A 37 -2.70 -0.99 -7.47
C LEU A 37 -2.99 -0.03 -8.61
N MET A 38 -1.95 0.58 -9.20
CA MET A 38 -2.11 1.51 -10.32
C MET A 38 -2.81 0.83 -11.51
N VAL A 39 -2.42 -0.42 -11.82
CA VAL A 39 -3.06 -1.22 -12.87
C VAL A 39 -4.50 -1.56 -12.52
N SER A 40 -4.78 -1.93 -11.26
CA SER A 40 -6.13 -2.29 -10.81
C SER A 40 -7.08 -1.09 -10.82
N VAL A 41 -6.58 0.09 -10.45
CA VAL A 41 -7.31 1.36 -10.52
C VAL A 41 -7.58 1.76 -11.97
N ALA A 42 -6.63 1.58 -12.88
CA ALA A 42 -6.83 1.78 -14.31
C ALA A 42 -7.82 0.77 -14.93
N ALA A 43 -7.77 -0.49 -14.49
CA ALA A 43 -8.73 -1.52 -14.91
C ALA A 43 -10.15 -1.20 -14.43
N LEU A 44 -10.30 -0.66 -13.21
CA LEU A 44 -11.58 -0.19 -12.69
C LEU A 44 -12.14 0.98 -13.53
N TRP A 45 -11.28 1.87 -14.03
CA TRP A 45 -11.68 2.96 -14.93
C TRP A 45 -12.20 2.46 -16.29
N LEU A 46 -11.57 1.40 -16.83
CA LEU A 46 -11.92 0.81 -18.11
C LEU A 46 -13.05 -0.22 -18.03
N ALA A 47 -13.43 -0.65 -16.82
CA ALA A 47 -14.43 -1.69 -16.60
C ALA A 47 -15.84 -1.20 -17.00
N PRO A 48 -16.52 -1.86 -17.95
CA PRO A 48 -17.90 -1.52 -18.28
C PRO A 48 -18.82 -1.87 -17.10
N VAL A 49 -19.58 -0.86 -16.62
CA VAL A 49 -20.45 -0.91 -15.44
C VAL A 49 -21.53 -2.01 -15.52
N HIS A 50 -21.77 -2.57 -16.71
CA HIS A 50 -22.78 -3.60 -16.96
C HIS A 50 -22.42 -5.01 -16.48
N HIS A 51 -21.14 -5.31 -16.18
CA HIS A 51 -20.72 -6.64 -15.72
C HIS A 51 -20.37 -6.64 -14.23
N TYR A 52 -21.35 -7.00 -13.38
CA TYR A 52 -21.20 -7.11 -11.93
C TYR A 52 -20.01 -7.99 -11.50
N ALA A 53 -19.74 -9.09 -12.21
CA ALA A 53 -18.61 -9.97 -11.91
C ALA A 53 -17.25 -9.31 -12.15
N LEU A 54 -17.14 -8.51 -13.23
CA LEU A 54 -15.89 -7.84 -13.58
C LEU A 54 -15.61 -6.69 -12.59
N LEU A 55 -16.65 -5.95 -12.23
CA LEU A 55 -16.58 -4.92 -11.19
C LEU A 55 -16.20 -5.52 -9.83
N ALA A 56 -16.78 -6.66 -9.46
CA ALA A 56 -16.46 -7.41 -8.24
C ALA A 56 -14.98 -7.82 -8.18
N VAL A 57 -14.42 -8.32 -9.28
CA VAL A 57 -12.99 -8.68 -9.39
C VAL A 57 -12.10 -7.43 -9.33
N CYS A 58 -12.49 -6.32 -9.96
CA CYS A 58 -11.76 -5.05 -9.86
C CYS A 58 -11.72 -4.54 -8.40
N PHE A 59 -12.84 -4.55 -7.68
CA PHE A 59 -12.85 -4.16 -6.26
C PHE A 59 -12.01 -5.10 -5.39
N PHE A 60 -12.05 -6.41 -5.67
CA PHE A 60 -11.23 -7.39 -4.97
C PHE A 60 -9.73 -7.13 -5.19
N THR A 61 -9.31 -6.90 -6.44
CA THR A 61 -7.91 -6.65 -6.80
C THR A 61 -7.40 -5.33 -6.26
N VAL A 62 -8.20 -4.25 -6.33
CA VAL A 62 -7.85 -2.98 -5.67
C VAL A 62 -7.68 -3.17 -4.16
N GLY A 63 -8.60 -3.88 -3.49
CA GLY A 63 -8.47 -4.20 -2.06
C GLY A 63 -7.20 -4.97 -1.76
N PHE A 64 -6.91 -6.02 -2.53
CA PHE A 64 -5.72 -6.84 -2.41
C PHE A 64 -4.43 -6.00 -2.47
N PHE A 65 -4.34 -5.08 -3.43
CA PHE A 65 -3.14 -4.27 -3.61
C PHE A 65 -3.02 -3.08 -2.65
N VAL A 66 -4.13 -2.53 -2.12
CA VAL A 66 -4.08 -1.42 -1.13
C VAL A 66 -3.61 -1.91 0.24
N PHE A 67 -4.12 -3.06 0.71
CA PHE A 67 -3.83 -3.53 2.07
C PHE A 67 -2.41 -4.08 2.23
N GLY A 68 -1.78 -4.54 1.15
CA GLY A 68 -0.40 -5.05 1.19
C GLY A 68 0.61 -4.00 1.67
N PRO A 69 0.74 -2.83 0.99
CA PRO A 69 1.59 -1.73 1.42
C PRO A 69 1.28 -1.26 2.84
N GLN A 70 -0.01 -1.12 3.17
CA GLN A 70 -0.44 -0.70 4.51
C GLN A 70 0.11 -1.63 5.61
N MET A 71 0.07 -2.95 5.39
CA MET A 71 0.66 -3.92 6.31
C MET A 71 2.18 -3.78 6.38
N LEU A 72 2.86 -3.79 5.23
CA LEU A 72 4.32 -3.82 5.15
C LEU A 72 4.97 -2.56 5.75
N ILE A 73 4.33 -1.40 5.62
CA ILE A 73 4.79 -0.14 6.24
C ILE A 73 4.75 -0.25 7.76
N GLY A 74 3.67 -0.80 8.32
CA GLY A 74 3.55 -1.00 9.77
C GLY A 74 4.60 -1.94 10.31
N LEU A 75 4.85 -3.04 9.61
CA LEU A 75 5.89 -3.98 9.97
C LEU A 75 7.28 -3.32 9.89
N ALA A 76 7.58 -2.57 8.82
CA ALA A 76 8.86 -1.89 8.62
C ALA A 76 9.13 -0.86 9.72
N ALA A 77 8.12 -0.09 10.12
CA ALA A 77 8.23 0.86 11.22
C ALA A 77 8.62 0.17 12.55
N VAL A 78 8.03 -0.99 12.84
CA VAL A 78 8.35 -1.78 14.04
C VAL A 78 9.79 -2.31 14.01
N GLU A 79 10.27 -2.74 12.84
CA GLU A 79 11.65 -3.23 12.69
C GLU A 79 12.72 -2.15 12.83
N CYS A 80 12.41 -0.91 12.43
CA CYS A 80 13.31 0.22 12.63
C CYS A 80 13.41 0.64 14.11
N GLY A 81 12.46 0.23 14.95
CA GLY A 81 12.40 0.59 16.36
C GLY A 81 12.90 -0.48 17.32
N HIS A 82 12.77 -0.19 18.62
CA HIS A 82 13.13 -1.14 19.68
C HIS A 82 12.01 -2.14 19.92
N LYS A 83 12.33 -3.43 20.14
CA LYS A 83 11.34 -4.51 20.33
C LYS A 83 10.31 -4.23 21.44
N ALA A 84 10.74 -3.57 22.51
CA ALA A 84 9.87 -3.20 23.63
C ALA A 84 8.90 -2.05 23.30
N ALA A 85 9.17 -1.28 22.24
CA ALA A 85 8.36 -0.14 21.80
C ALA A 85 7.46 -0.47 20.59
N ALA A 86 7.40 -1.74 20.16
CA ALA A 86 6.63 -2.16 18.99
C ALA A 86 5.16 -1.70 19.06
N GLY A 87 4.52 -1.84 20.22
CA GLY A 87 3.13 -1.41 20.43
C GLY A 87 2.95 0.11 20.35
N SER A 88 3.91 0.89 20.84
CA SER A 88 3.86 2.36 20.74
C SER A 88 4.07 2.83 19.30
N ILE A 89 4.95 2.17 18.54
CA ILE A 89 5.22 2.48 17.13
C ILE A 89 3.98 2.20 16.28
N THR A 90 3.37 1.03 16.44
CA THR A 90 2.14 0.69 15.69
C THR A 90 0.97 1.57 16.09
N GLY A 91 0.82 1.88 17.39
CA GLY A 91 -0.22 2.80 17.88
C GLY A 91 -0.06 4.20 17.32
N PHE A 92 1.17 4.74 17.32
CA PHE A 92 1.47 6.04 16.75
C PHE A 92 1.20 6.07 15.24
N LEU A 93 1.69 5.07 14.50
CA LEU A 93 1.44 4.97 13.05
C LEU A 93 -0.07 4.85 12.76
N GLY A 94 -0.79 4.05 13.55
CA GLY A 94 -2.24 3.89 13.43
C GLY A 94 -2.98 5.20 13.62
N LEU A 95 -2.59 6.03 14.60
CA LEU A 95 -3.19 7.34 14.82
C LEU A 95 -3.11 8.22 13.57
N PHE A 96 -1.93 8.33 12.96
CA PHE A 96 -1.76 9.12 11.74
C PHE A 96 -2.44 8.51 10.52
N ALA A 97 -2.45 7.18 10.40
CA ALA A 97 -3.16 6.48 9.33
C ALA A 97 -4.68 6.76 9.40
N TYR A 98 -5.29 6.63 10.57
CA TYR A 98 -6.72 6.89 10.75
C TYR A 98 -7.05 8.38 10.63
N LEU A 99 -6.19 9.27 11.12
CA LEU A 99 -6.36 10.71 10.92
C LEU A 99 -6.31 11.08 9.43
N GLY A 100 -5.36 10.51 8.69
CA GLY A 100 -5.27 10.66 7.24
C GLY A 100 -6.52 10.13 6.54
N ALA A 101 -7.02 8.95 6.94
CA ALA A 101 -8.25 8.39 6.38
C ALA A 101 -9.48 9.29 6.65
N ALA A 102 -9.58 9.87 7.85
CA ALA A 102 -10.65 10.81 8.19
C ALA A 102 -10.57 12.11 7.36
N LEU A 103 -9.35 12.62 7.15
CA LEU A 103 -9.12 13.83 6.37
C LEU A 103 -9.20 13.59 4.86
N ALA A 104 -9.02 12.37 4.35
CA ALA A 104 -8.99 12.07 2.93
C ALA A 104 -10.34 12.29 2.22
N GLY A 105 -11.46 12.18 2.93
CA GLY A 105 -12.80 12.33 2.34
C GLY A 105 -13.06 13.72 1.75
N TRP A 106 -12.72 14.78 2.49
CA TRP A 106 -12.94 16.17 2.08
C TRP A 106 -12.17 16.64 0.83
N PRO A 107 -10.84 16.43 0.71
CA PRO A 107 -10.12 16.78 -0.52
C PRO A 107 -10.55 15.91 -1.69
N LEU A 108 -10.90 14.63 -1.45
CA LEU A 108 -11.39 13.74 -2.49
C LEU A 108 -12.73 14.24 -3.05
N SER A 109 -13.66 14.67 -2.19
CA SER A 109 -14.96 15.20 -2.62
C SER A 109 -14.81 16.49 -3.42
N LEU A 110 -13.96 17.42 -2.98
CA LEU A 110 -13.66 18.66 -3.71
C LEU A 110 -13.09 18.40 -5.12
N VAL A 111 -12.23 17.39 -5.25
CA VAL A 111 -11.63 17.02 -6.54
C VAL A 111 -12.67 16.39 -7.47
N ILE A 112 -13.58 15.56 -6.94
CA ILE A 112 -14.68 15.00 -7.71
C ILE A 112 -15.64 16.10 -8.17
N GLU A 113 -15.97 17.07 -7.32
CA GLU A 113 -16.87 18.18 -7.68
C GLU A 113 -16.29 19.06 -8.79
N ARG A 114 -14.98 19.31 -8.80
CA ARG A 114 -14.34 20.19 -9.81
C ARG A 114 -13.86 19.49 -11.07
N TYR A 115 -13.32 18.28 -10.95
CA TYR A 115 -12.62 17.57 -12.03
C TYR A 115 -13.30 16.23 -12.39
N GLY A 116 -14.45 15.94 -11.79
CA GLY A 116 -15.20 14.72 -12.01
C GLY A 116 -14.44 13.47 -11.56
N TRP A 117 -14.89 12.32 -12.07
CA TRP A 117 -14.28 11.04 -11.76
C TRP A 117 -12.82 10.97 -12.22
N SER A 118 -12.46 11.55 -13.35
CA SER A 118 -11.07 11.56 -13.85
C SER A 118 -10.09 12.22 -12.87
N GLY A 119 -10.52 13.28 -12.18
CA GLY A 119 -9.71 13.93 -11.15
C GLY A 119 -9.42 13.01 -9.96
N MET A 120 -10.41 12.23 -9.54
CA MET A 120 -10.26 11.25 -8.45
C MET A 120 -9.21 10.19 -8.78
N PHE A 121 -9.28 9.59 -9.98
CA PHE A 121 -8.32 8.56 -10.40
C PHE A 121 -6.90 9.10 -10.57
N SER A 122 -6.77 10.33 -11.09
CA SER A 122 -5.48 11.02 -11.18
C SER A 122 -4.89 11.27 -9.78
N LEU A 123 -5.69 11.77 -8.84
CA LEU A 123 -5.26 12.01 -7.46
C LEU A 123 -4.82 10.72 -6.76
N LEU A 124 -5.58 9.63 -6.90
CA LEU A 124 -5.22 8.32 -6.35
C LEU A 124 -3.91 7.78 -6.94
N SER A 125 -3.69 7.98 -8.24
CA SER A 125 -2.46 7.57 -8.92
C SER A 125 -1.26 8.38 -8.43
N VAL A 126 -1.39 9.70 -8.30
CA VAL A 126 -0.35 10.57 -7.74
C VAL A 126 -0.04 10.21 -6.29
N ALA A 127 -1.06 9.92 -5.48
CA ALA A 127 -0.88 9.48 -4.10
C ALA A 127 -0.13 8.15 -4.00
N ALA A 128 -0.42 7.19 -4.88
CA ALA A 128 0.30 5.91 -4.95
C ALA A 128 1.77 6.10 -5.33
N VAL A 129 2.05 6.97 -6.31
CA VAL A 129 3.43 7.31 -6.72
C VAL A 129 4.18 8.02 -5.59
N LEU A 130 3.55 9.00 -4.93
CA LEU A 130 4.13 9.71 -3.78
C LEU A 130 4.44 8.74 -2.63
N MET A 131 3.54 7.79 -2.35
CA MET A 131 3.78 6.74 -1.36
C MET A 131 5.01 5.90 -1.73
N GLY A 132 5.11 5.45 -2.98
CA GLY A 132 6.28 4.70 -3.47
C GLY A 132 7.59 5.51 -3.35
N LEU A 133 7.55 6.80 -3.70
CA LEU A 133 8.70 7.69 -3.63
C LEU A 133 9.13 7.97 -2.19
N LEU A 134 8.18 8.23 -1.28
CA LEU A 134 8.47 8.52 0.13
C LEU A 134 9.03 7.29 0.87
N LEU A 135 8.71 6.09 0.38
CA LEU A 135 9.24 4.83 0.91
C LEU A 135 10.59 4.43 0.26
N MET A 136 11.05 5.16 -0.77
CA MET A 136 12.34 4.96 -1.45
C MET A 136 13.60 5.23 -0.57
N PRO A 137 13.61 6.20 0.34
CA PRO A 137 14.70 6.34 1.31
C PRO A 137 14.76 5.17 2.31
N LEU A 138 13.60 4.66 2.73
CA LEU A 138 13.49 3.47 3.59
C LEU A 138 13.98 2.20 2.87
N LEU A 139 13.71 2.08 1.57
CA LEU A 139 14.30 1.09 0.66
C LEU A 139 15.83 1.08 0.73
N MET A 140 16.46 2.25 0.54
CA MET A 140 17.92 2.38 0.50
C MET A 140 18.56 2.10 1.86
N ALA A 141 17.94 2.55 2.95
CA ALA A 141 18.41 2.29 4.32
C ALA A 141 18.39 0.78 4.65
N GLY A 142 17.33 0.07 4.26
CA GLY A 142 17.22 -1.38 4.44
C GLY A 142 18.29 -2.18 3.67
N ILE A 143 18.49 -1.85 2.39
CA ILE A 143 19.47 -2.54 1.51
C ILE A 143 20.91 -2.38 2.02
N THR A 144 21.25 -1.21 2.58
CA THR A 144 22.61 -0.92 3.08
C THR A 144 22.99 -1.82 4.27
N THR A 145 22.03 -2.19 5.12
CA THR A 145 22.27 -3.09 6.26
C THR A 145 22.49 -4.54 5.84
N THR A 146 21.80 -5.01 4.79
CA THR A 146 21.99 -6.36 4.23
C THR A 146 23.37 -6.52 3.60
N HIS A 147 23.86 -5.48 2.91
CA HIS A 147 25.19 -5.50 2.29
C HIS A 147 26.32 -5.54 3.35
N SER A 148 26.14 -4.89 4.50
CA SER A 148 27.12 -4.93 5.61
C SER A 148 27.21 -6.30 6.29
N ARG A 149 26.10 -7.06 6.36
CA ARG A 149 26.12 -8.45 6.89
C ARG A 149 26.77 -9.45 5.93
N ARG A 150 26.65 -9.27 4.61
CA ARG A 150 27.27 -10.16 3.62
C ARG A 150 28.79 -10.00 3.50
N ILE A 151 29.34 -8.85 3.88
CA ILE A 151 30.80 -8.61 3.88
C ILE A 151 31.48 -9.15 5.15
N LYS A 152 30.70 -9.44 6.21
CA LYS A 152 31.20 -9.95 7.50
C LYS A 152 31.04 -11.47 7.68
N GLN A 153 30.66 -12.20 6.64
CA GLN A 153 30.71 -13.68 6.60
C GLN A 153 31.78 -14.11 5.61
#